data_AF-A0AAP7NA05-F1
#
_entry.id   AF-A0AAP7NA05-F1
#
_cell.length_a   1.000
_cell.length_b   1.000
_cell.length_c   1.000
_cell.angle_alpha   90.00
_cell.angle_beta   90.00
_cell.angle_gamma   90.00
#
_symmetry.space_group_name_H-M   'P 1'
#
loop_
_entity.id
_entity.type
_entity.pdbx_description
1 polymer ?
#
loop_
_entity_poly.entity_id
_entity_poly.type
_entity_poly.pdbx_seq_one_letter_code
_entity_poly.pdbx_strand_id
1 'polypeptide(L)'
;MNEFLKDCYQTIGWEKESLDFSSLPEFLKALAYRFPFENRAVLSKKEYDVTKEGLWRHMVKELHGGLCYDLNGLLYFILKDAGFDVKLIRGTVWNNGWELPGTHAAVLLSAEGNEYIADTGFGLNLAMQPVPLSGAEAVSAAGAFRVRKEQTEFGTHVLEMNKGDGWQTGYAFSLEEIGETDLKAMKQTIFEHERSPFNKRLLASKRTPEGHMVLSERNVTIQKHDGPAEKSEIDRSEFEETFITHFM
;
A
#
# COMPACT_ATOMS: atom_id res chain seq x y z
N MET A 1 -19.75 5.56 14.91
CA MET A 1 -18.84 4.78 14.05
C MET A 1 -19.54 3.51 13.61
N ASN A 2 -19.51 3.16 12.31
CA ASN A 2 -20.11 1.92 11.81
C ASN A 2 -19.22 0.70 12.13
N GLU A 3 -19.75 -0.53 11.94
CA GLU A 3 -19.04 -1.77 12.27
C GLU A 3 -17.74 -1.95 11.48
N PHE A 4 -17.74 -1.57 10.20
CA PHE A 4 -16.56 -1.65 9.34
C PHE A 4 -15.39 -0.86 9.91
N LEU A 5 -15.60 0.41 10.25
CA LEU A 5 -14.56 1.25 10.85
C LEU A 5 -14.12 0.72 12.21
N LYS A 6 -15.07 0.28 13.05
CA LYS A 6 -14.76 -0.28 14.37
C LYS A 6 -13.80 -1.45 14.25
N ASP A 7 -14.08 -2.38 13.34
CA ASP A 7 -13.21 -3.54 13.13
C ASP A 7 -11.85 -3.16 12.55
N CYS A 8 -11.81 -2.21 11.59
CA CYS A 8 -10.55 -1.72 11.03
C CYS A 8 -9.67 -1.08 12.12
N TYR A 9 -10.26 -0.25 12.98
CA TYR A 9 -9.57 0.41 14.09
C TYR A 9 -9.05 -0.61 15.09
N GLN A 10 -9.89 -1.56 15.51
CA GLN A 10 -9.48 -2.65 16.40
C GLN A 10 -8.34 -3.48 15.81
N THR A 11 -8.39 -3.78 14.51
CA THR A 11 -7.40 -4.61 13.83
C THR A 11 -6.02 -3.98 13.82
N ILE A 12 -5.93 -2.65 13.78
CA ILE A 12 -4.66 -1.93 13.76
C ILE A 12 -4.26 -1.38 15.14
N GLY A 13 -5.06 -1.66 16.18
CA GLY A 13 -4.84 -1.14 17.54
C GLY A 13 -5.09 0.35 17.68
N TRP A 14 -5.98 0.93 16.86
CA TRP A 14 -6.35 2.33 16.93
C TRP A 14 -7.34 2.58 18.08
N GLU A 15 -6.90 3.33 19.09
CA GLU A 15 -7.68 3.57 20.32
C GLU A 15 -8.57 4.81 20.27
N LYS A 16 -8.35 5.74 19.32
CA LYS A 16 -9.10 7.00 19.24
C LYS A 16 -10.48 6.77 18.63
N GLU A 17 -11.49 7.44 19.17
CA GLU A 17 -12.89 7.32 18.71
C GLU A 17 -13.14 7.92 17.33
N SER A 18 -12.30 8.87 16.91
CA SER A 18 -12.35 9.54 15.62
C SER A 18 -10.99 9.59 14.95
N LEU A 19 -11.00 9.70 13.62
CA LEU A 19 -9.82 9.95 12.80
C LEU A 19 -9.94 11.36 12.20
N ASP A 20 -8.95 12.20 12.46
CA ASP A 20 -8.83 13.55 11.93
C ASP A 20 -7.54 13.69 11.11
N PHE A 21 -7.41 14.79 10.36
CA PHE A 21 -6.25 14.99 9.49
C PHE A 21 -4.93 14.97 10.26
N SER A 22 -4.90 15.54 11.47
CA SER A 22 -3.71 15.61 12.33
C SER A 22 -3.22 14.23 12.80
N SER A 23 -4.13 13.26 12.86
CA SER A 23 -3.86 11.89 13.31
C SER A 23 -3.60 10.91 12.15
N LEU A 24 -3.75 11.33 10.89
CA LEU A 24 -3.44 10.49 9.72
C LEU A 24 -2.01 9.95 9.69
N PRO A 25 -0.95 10.69 10.05
CA PRO A 25 0.40 10.11 10.08
C PRO A 25 0.52 8.92 11.03
N GLU A 26 -0.16 8.96 12.18
CA GLU A 26 -0.17 7.85 13.13
C GLU A 26 -1.00 6.68 12.59
N PHE A 27 -2.16 6.98 12.01
CA PHE A 27 -3.06 5.98 11.43
C PHE A 27 -2.43 5.23 10.25
N LEU A 28 -1.79 5.95 9.32
CA LEU A 28 -1.12 5.36 8.16
C LEU A 28 0.08 4.49 8.57
N LYS A 29 0.79 4.84 9.65
CA LYS A 29 1.83 3.96 10.24
C LYS A 29 1.22 2.68 10.80
N ALA A 30 0.13 2.79 11.56
CA ALA A 30 -0.55 1.63 12.12
C ALA A 30 -1.03 0.66 11.01
N LEU A 31 -1.58 1.19 9.91
CA LEU A 31 -1.90 0.39 8.73
C LEU A 31 -0.67 -0.29 8.11
N ALA A 32 0.43 0.46 7.92
CA ALA A 32 1.67 -0.07 7.33
C ALA A 32 2.33 -1.16 8.19
N TYR A 33 2.13 -1.13 9.52
CA TYR A 33 2.63 -2.14 10.46
C TYR A 33 1.71 -3.35 10.58
N ARG A 34 0.41 -3.16 10.32
CA ARG A 34 -0.58 -4.23 10.43
C ARG A 34 -0.75 -5.03 9.13
N PHE A 35 -0.95 -4.35 8.00
CA PHE A 35 -1.28 -4.99 6.74
C PHE A 35 -0.05 -5.15 5.84
N PRO A 36 0.36 -6.38 5.53
CA PRO A 36 1.48 -6.59 4.63
C PRO A 36 1.08 -6.41 3.16
N PHE A 37 2.06 -6.00 2.36
CA PHE A 37 2.01 -6.10 0.92
C PHE A 37 2.36 -7.53 0.51
N GLU A 38 1.43 -8.27 -0.08
CA GLU A 38 1.60 -9.71 -0.38
C GLU A 38 0.76 -10.19 -1.57
N ASN A 39 1.19 -11.27 -2.22
CA ASN A 39 0.57 -11.80 -3.44
C ASN A 39 0.07 -13.26 -3.35
N ARG A 40 -0.11 -13.83 -2.16
CA ARG A 40 -0.56 -15.23 -1.99
C ARG A 40 -1.93 -15.44 -2.61
N ALA A 41 -2.83 -14.47 -2.51
CA ALA A 41 -4.16 -14.57 -3.12
C ALA A 41 -4.09 -14.61 -4.66
N VAL A 42 -3.12 -13.92 -5.27
CA VAL A 42 -2.86 -13.98 -6.72
C VAL A 42 -2.43 -15.38 -7.12
N LEU A 43 -1.45 -15.94 -6.42
CA LEU A 43 -0.85 -17.24 -6.77
C LEU A 43 -1.76 -18.44 -6.47
N SER A 44 -2.57 -18.34 -5.42
CA SER A 44 -3.61 -19.34 -5.13
C SER A 44 -4.89 -19.14 -5.96
N LYS A 45 -4.94 -18.11 -6.81
CA LYS A 45 -6.13 -17.69 -7.57
C LYS A 45 -7.37 -17.55 -6.68
N LYS A 46 -7.18 -17.04 -5.46
CA LYS A 46 -8.27 -16.82 -4.50
C LYS A 46 -9.19 -15.73 -5.03
N GLU A 47 -10.45 -16.07 -5.21
CA GLU A 47 -11.49 -15.13 -5.62
C GLU A 47 -12.04 -14.37 -4.42
N TYR A 48 -12.17 -13.06 -4.58
CA TYR A 48 -12.84 -12.15 -3.65
C TYR A 48 -13.08 -10.83 -4.40
N ASP A 49 -14.11 -10.10 -3.99
CA ASP A 49 -14.44 -8.81 -4.58
C ASP A 49 -13.61 -7.69 -3.97
N VAL A 50 -13.17 -6.74 -4.81
CA VAL A 50 -12.45 -5.53 -4.37
C VAL A 50 -13.47 -4.42 -4.09
N THR A 51 -14.44 -4.75 -3.25
CA THR A 51 -15.48 -3.86 -2.72
C THR A 51 -15.23 -3.64 -1.23
N LYS A 52 -15.96 -2.72 -0.60
CA LYS A 52 -15.86 -2.49 0.84
C LYS A 52 -16.07 -3.78 1.65
N GLU A 53 -17.15 -4.50 1.40
CA GLU A 53 -17.49 -5.73 2.12
C GLU A 53 -16.50 -6.86 1.79
N GLY A 54 -16.05 -6.95 0.55
CA GLY A 54 -15.08 -7.95 0.11
C GLY A 54 -13.72 -7.77 0.77
N LEU A 55 -13.20 -6.54 0.79
CA LEU A 55 -11.94 -6.20 1.45
C LEU A 55 -12.04 -6.27 2.98
N TRP A 56 -13.18 -5.86 3.56
CA TRP A 56 -13.43 -6.03 4.99
C TRP A 56 -13.36 -7.50 5.40
N ARG A 57 -14.06 -8.39 4.69
CA ARG A 57 -13.96 -9.82 4.97
C ARG A 57 -12.54 -10.33 4.75
N HIS A 58 -11.96 -10.04 3.59
CA HIS A 58 -10.68 -10.62 3.19
C HIS A 58 -9.51 -10.16 4.09
N MET A 59 -9.36 -8.86 4.30
CA MET A 59 -8.17 -8.32 4.97
C MET A 59 -8.35 -8.25 6.48
N VAL A 60 -9.54 -7.87 6.94
CA VAL A 60 -9.78 -7.60 8.37
C VAL A 60 -10.29 -8.83 9.11
N LYS A 61 -11.27 -9.56 8.55
CA LYS A 61 -11.85 -10.74 9.23
C LYS A 61 -11.02 -12.01 9.03
N GLU A 62 -10.48 -12.21 7.84
CA GLU A 62 -9.66 -13.38 7.50
C GLU A 62 -8.15 -13.15 7.69
N LEU A 63 -7.75 -11.94 8.10
CA LEU A 63 -6.34 -11.57 8.33
C LEU A 63 -5.46 -11.85 7.11
N HIS A 64 -5.74 -11.14 6.01
CA HIS A 64 -4.89 -11.12 4.83
C HIS A 64 -4.25 -9.75 4.60
N GLY A 65 -3.13 -9.75 3.90
CA GLY A 65 -2.60 -8.55 3.27
C GLY A 65 -3.25 -8.31 1.92
N GLY A 66 -2.49 -7.70 1.01
CA GLY A 66 -2.87 -7.61 -0.39
C GLY A 66 -1.88 -6.81 -1.22
N LEU A 67 -2.27 -6.47 -2.44
CA LEU A 67 -1.51 -5.58 -3.31
C LEU A 67 -2.08 -4.15 -3.27
N CYS A 68 -1.59 -3.25 -4.12
CA CYS A 68 -1.99 -1.84 -4.11
C CYS A 68 -3.51 -1.63 -4.24
N TYR A 69 -4.20 -2.42 -5.08
CA TYR A 69 -5.65 -2.32 -5.26
C TYR A 69 -6.44 -2.80 -4.03
N ASP A 70 -5.87 -3.69 -3.20
CA ASP A 70 -6.48 -4.13 -1.95
C ASP A 70 -6.21 -3.12 -0.83
N LEU A 71 -4.92 -2.78 -0.63
CA LEU A 71 -4.46 -1.93 0.46
C LEU A 71 -4.99 -0.50 0.33
N ASN A 72 -4.89 0.10 -0.86
CA ASN A 72 -5.41 1.44 -1.10
C ASN A 72 -6.93 1.46 -1.29
N GLY A 73 -7.54 0.34 -1.72
CA GLY A 73 -8.99 0.16 -1.69
C GLY A 73 -9.52 0.18 -0.25
N LEU A 74 -8.92 -0.59 0.66
CA LEU A 74 -9.28 -0.61 2.08
C LEU A 74 -9.07 0.77 2.71
N LEU A 75 -7.93 1.41 2.45
CA LEU A 75 -7.65 2.78 2.92
C LEU A 75 -8.72 3.76 2.45
N TYR A 76 -9.08 3.73 1.17
CA TYR A 76 -10.14 4.59 0.61
C TYR A 76 -11.47 4.42 1.36
N PHE A 77 -11.93 3.18 1.56
CA PHE A 77 -13.19 2.94 2.28
C PHE A 77 -13.13 3.39 3.74
N ILE A 78 -11.99 3.18 4.41
CA ILE A 78 -11.78 3.66 5.78
C ILE A 78 -11.85 5.19 5.84
N LEU A 79 -11.09 5.89 5.01
CA LEU A 79 -11.07 7.35 5.03
C LEU A 79 -12.42 7.96 4.64
N LYS A 80 -13.09 7.38 3.63
CA LYS A 80 -14.43 7.80 3.20
C LYS A 80 -15.46 7.67 4.33
N ASP A 81 -15.50 6.51 4.99
CA ASP A 81 -16.40 6.28 6.13
C ASP A 81 -16.05 7.13 7.35
N ALA A 82 -14.77 7.48 7.54
CA ALA A 82 -14.32 8.38 8.59
C ALA A 82 -14.68 9.86 8.31
N GLY A 83 -15.25 10.15 7.13
CA GLY A 83 -15.75 11.48 6.75
C GLY A 83 -14.77 12.35 5.98
N PHE A 84 -13.65 11.80 5.50
CA PHE A 84 -12.75 12.53 4.63
C PHE A 84 -13.28 12.60 3.20
N ASP A 85 -12.94 13.69 2.51
CA ASP A 85 -13.11 13.80 1.06
C ASP A 85 -11.94 13.08 0.38
N VAL A 86 -12.22 11.91 -0.17
CA VAL A 86 -11.23 11.03 -0.80
C VAL A 86 -11.75 10.45 -2.09
N LYS A 87 -10.83 10.20 -3.01
CA LYS A 87 -11.09 9.42 -4.22
C LYS A 87 -9.91 8.50 -4.54
N LEU A 88 -10.19 7.38 -5.18
CA LEU A 88 -9.16 6.51 -5.72
C LEU A 88 -8.62 7.11 -7.02
N ILE A 89 -7.33 6.95 -7.25
CA ILE A 89 -6.66 7.36 -8.47
C ILE A 89 -5.79 6.21 -9.02
N ARG A 90 -5.51 6.29 -10.32
CA ARG A 90 -4.69 5.31 -11.05
C ARG A 90 -3.28 5.83 -11.31
N GLY A 91 -2.30 4.95 -11.19
CA GLY A 91 -0.92 5.21 -11.54
C GLY A 91 -0.22 4.02 -12.19
N THR A 92 1.02 4.28 -12.60
CA THR A 92 1.94 3.30 -13.19
C THR A 92 3.29 3.41 -12.48
N VAL A 93 3.76 2.28 -11.94
CA VAL A 93 5.02 2.21 -11.19
C VAL A 93 6.22 2.36 -12.12
N TRP A 94 7.22 3.11 -11.66
CA TRP A 94 8.55 3.14 -12.23
C TRP A 94 9.50 2.24 -11.43
N ASN A 95 10.16 1.32 -12.12
CA ASN A 95 11.18 0.44 -11.56
C ASN A 95 12.22 0.13 -12.65
N ASN A 96 13.22 1.02 -12.80
CA ASN A 96 14.18 0.99 -13.91
C ASN A 96 13.51 1.01 -15.30
N GLY A 97 12.33 1.63 -15.38
CA GLY A 97 11.43 1.62 -16.52
C GLY A 97 9.97 1.51 -16.05
N TRP A 98 9.01 1.79 -16.92
CA TRP A 98 7.60 1.69 -16.58
C TRP A 98 7.13 0.23 -16.49
N GLU A 99 6.50 -0.10 -15.38
CA GLU A 99 5.83 -1.39 -15.16
C GLU A 99 4.50 -1.45 -15.94
N LEU A 100 3.65 -2.43 -15.64
CA LEU A 100 2.36 -2.56 -16.31
C LEU A 100 1.52 -1.28 -16.17
N PRO A 101 1.10 -0.66 -17.29
CA PRO A 101 0.35 0.60 -17.25
C PRO A 101 -0.93 0.50 -16.43
N GLY A 102 -1.17 1.51 -15.60
CA GLY A 102 -2.43 1.69 -14.88
C GLY A 102 -2.73 0.63 -13.82
N THR A 103 -1.72 -0.09 -13.33
CA THR A 103 -1.88 -1.17 -12.34
C THR A 103 -1.59 -0.75 -10.90
N HIS A 104 -1.24 0.52 -10.64
CA HIS A 104 -1.14 1.07 -9.28
C HIS A 104 -2.41 1.84 -8.93
N ALA A 105 -2.92 1.61 -7.72
CA ALA A 105 -3.96 2.43 -7.11
C ALA A 105 -3.33 3.28 -6.01
N ALA A 106 -3.84 4.49 -5.79
CA ALA A 106 -3.53 5.33 -4.62
C ALA A 106 -4.77 6.12 -4.21
N VAL A 107 -4.74 6.79 -3.04
CA VAL A 107 -5.84 7.62 -2.56
C VAL A 107 -5.43 9.09 -2.65
N LEU A 108 -6.25 9.90 -3.32
CA LEU A 108 -6.18 11.35 -3.25
C LEU A 108 -7.12 11.83 -2.15
N LEU A 109 -6.60 12.61 -1.22
CA LEU A 109 -7.28 13.12 -0.04
C LEU A 109 -7.32 14.65 -0.09
N SER A 110 -8.51 15.24 0.08
CA SER A 110 -8.69 16.67 0.27
C SER A 110 -8.84 16.98 1.77
N ALA A 111 -7.99 17.86 2.29
CA ALA A 111 -8.08 18.32 3.68
C ALA A 111 -7.54 19.75 3.82
N GLU A 112 -8.18 20.56 4.64
CA GLU A 112 -7.72 21.93 4.96
C GLU A 112 -7.44 22.79 3.70
N GLY A 113 -8.24 22.61 2.64
CA GLY A 113 -8.09 23.33 1.37
C GLY A 113 -6.93 22.88 0.48
N ASN A 114 -6.28 21.75 0.80
CA ASN A 114 -5.17 21.18 0.06
C ASN A 114 -5.45 19.72 -0.33
N GLU A 115 -4.70 19.21 -1.31
CA GLU A 115 -4.75 17.82 -1.75
C GLU A 115 -3.49 17.07 -1.35
N TYR A 116 -3.63 15.78 -1.02
CA TYR A 116 -2.57 14.92 -0.57
C TYR A 116 -2.70 13.52 -1.17
N ILE A 117 -1.57 12.86 -1.41
CA ILE A 117 -1.53 11.44 -1.68
C ILE A 117 -1.43 10.68 -0.35
N ALA A 118 -2.35 9.75 -0.13
CA ALA A 118 -2.26 8.74 0.92
C ALA A 118 -2.11 7.36 0.25
N ASP A 119 -1.04 6.64 0.60
CA ASP A 119 -0.69 5.37 -0.05
C ASP A 119 -0.13 4.39 1.00
N THR A 120 -0.84 3.28 1.17
CA THR A 120 -0.46 2.12 1.99
C THR A 120 -0.17 0.88 1.13
N GLY A 121 -0.19 1.02 -0.19
CA GLY A 121 -0.13 -0.07 -1.16
C GLY A 121 1.13 -0.12 -2.03
N PHE A 122 2.09 0.80 -1.85
CA PHE A 122 3.31 0.87 -2.66
C PHE A 122 4.47 -0.01 -2.12
N GLY A 123 4.17 -1.25 -1.74
CA GLY A 123 5.15 -2.18 -1.15
C GLY A 123 5.76 -1.63 0.14
N LEU A 124 7.10 -1.58 0.23
CA LEU A 124 7.81 -0.95 1.35
C LEU A 124 8.01 0.57 1.17
N ASN A 125 7.63 1.14 0.02
CA ASN A 125 7.83 2.56 -0.32
C ASN A 125 6.69 3.43 0.21
N LEU A 126 6.43 3.34 1.52
CA LEU A 126 5.31 4.01 2.16
C LEU A 126 5.78 5.28 2.86
N ALA A 127 5.21 6.43 2.50
CA ALA A 127 5.48 7.68 3.20
C ALA A 127 5.01 7.63 4.66
N MET A 128 4.00 6.81 4.96
CA MET A 128 3.33 6.67 6.27
C MET A 128 2.79 8.01 6.82
N GLN A 129 2.50 8.94 5.92
CA GLN A 129 1.86 10.23 6.16
C GLN A 129 1.31 10.76 4.83
N PRO A 130 0.36 11.70 4.84
CA PRO A 130 -0.11 12.35 3.62
C PRO A 130 1.04 13.09 2.90
N VAL A 131 1.21 12.86 1.59
CA VAL A 131 2.21 13.53 0.76
C VAL A 131 1.54 14.70 0.02
N PRO A 132 1.90 15.96 0.32
CA PRO A 132 1.23 17.12 -0.28
C PRO A 132 1.37 17.18 -1.80
N LEU A 133 0.27 17.44 -2.51
CA LEU A 133 0.26 17.64 -3.96
C LEU A 133 0.99 18.94 -4.37
N SER A 134 1.21 19.85 -3.43
CA SER A 134 1.97 21.10 -3.60
C SER A 134 3.46 20.89 -3.91
N GLY A 135 3.98 19.67 -3.67
CA GLY A 135 5.39 19.32 -3.82
C GLY A 135 6.25 19.59 -2.60
N ALA A 136 5.64 19.99 -1.48
CA ALA A 136 6.31 19.95 -0.19
C ALA A 136 6.71 18.50 0.17
N GLU A 137 7.85 18.36 0.83
CA GLU A 137 8.39 17.06 1.20
C GLU A 137 7.67 16.49 2.42
N ALA A 138 7.29 15.21 2.33
CA ALA A 138 6.83 14.39 3.43
C ALA A 138 7.98 13.48 3.88
N VAL A 139 8.57 13.76 5.03
CA VAL A 139 9.74 13.02 5.56
C VAL A 139 9.31 12.05 6.66
N SER A 140 9.67 10.77 6.52
CA SER A 140 9.45 9.75 7.55
C SER A 140 10.65 8.80 7.66
N ALA A 141 10.57 7.81 8.54
CA ALA A 141 11.59 6.75 8.64
C ALA A 141 11.76 5.93 7.34
N ALA A 142 10.83 6.06 6.38
CA ALA A 142 10.93 5.42 5.07
C ALA A 142 11.71 6.24 4.03
N GLY A 143 12.11 7.47 4.36
CA GLY A 143 12.72 8.44 3.45
C GLY A 143 11.84 9.69 3.27
N ALA A 144 12.24 10.54 2.33
CA ALA A 144 11.48 11.70 1.91
C ALA A 144 10.65 11.38 0.66
N PHE A 145 9.43 11.89 0.60
CA PHE A 145 8.51 11.72 -0.52
C PHE A 145 7.98 13.07 -0.95
N ARG A 146 7.73 13.25 -2.24
CA ARG A 146 7.09 14.47 -2.76
C ARG A 146 6.32 14.18 -4.03
N VAL A 147 5.37 15.06 -4.34
CA VAL A 147 4.68 15.06 -5.64
C VAL A 147 5.30 16.14 -6.52
N ARG A 148 5.51 15.83 -7.80
CA ARG A 148 5.92 16.81 -8.80
C ARG A 148 4.92 16.81 -9.94
N LYS A 149 4.50 17.99 -10.36
CA LYS A 149 3.67 18.16 -11.55
C LYS A 149 4.56 17.97 -12.78
N GLU A 150 4.30 16.90 -13.52
CA GLU A 150 5.11 16.46 -14.65
C GLU A 150 4.22 15.65 -15.58
N GLN A 151 4.13 16.08 -16.84
CA GLN A 151 3.43 15.33 -17.86
C GLN A 151 4.30 14.14 -18.28
N THR A 152 3.75 12.94 -18.14
CA THR A 152 4.33 11.68 -18.65
C THR A 152 3.34 11.01 -19.60
N GLU A 153 3.71 9.87 -20.17
CA GLU A 153 2.79 9.03 -20.94
C GLU A 153 1.71 8.34 -20.06
N PHE A 154 1.88 8.32 -18.73
CA PHE A 154 1.00 7.62 -17.78
C PHE A 154 0.34 8.52 -16.74
N GLY A 155 0.49 9.84 -16.85
CA GLY A 155 -0.07 10.75 -15.85
C GLY A 155 0.39 12.20 -15.99
N THR A 156 -0.19 13.06 -15.15
CA THR A 156 0.11 14.50 -15.07
C THR A 156 0.96 14.87 -13.86
N HIS A 157 1.19 13.90 -12.98
CA HIS A 157 1.98 14.02 -11.76
C HIS A 157 2.86 12.78 -11.60
N VAL A 158 3.96 12.97 -10.88
CA VAL A 158 4.83 11.89 -10.42
C VAL A 158 4.98 11.97 -8.91
N LEU A 159 4.91 10.83 -8.23
CA LEU A 159 5.37 10.69 -6.85
C LEU A 159 6.83 10.27 -6.88
N GLU A 160 7.69 11.06 -6.24
CA GLU A 160 9.11 10.81 -6.12
C GLU A 160 9.45 10.43 -4.67
N MET A 161 10.49 9.63 -4.51
CA MET A 161 11.04 9.23 -3.22
C MET A 161 12.56 9.44 -3.20
N ASN A 162 13.09 9.79 -2.03
CA ASN A 162 14.51 9.88 -1.76
C ASN A 162 14.83 9.17 -0.45
N LYS A 163 15.70 8.16 -0.52
CA LYS A 163 16.11 7.33 0.61
C LYS A 163 17.59 7.50 0.98
N GLY A 164 18.23 8.57 0.49
CA GLY A 164 19.65 8.88 0.71
C GLY A 164 20.45 9.01 -0.59
N ASP A 165 19.98 8.41 -1.68
CA ASP A 165 20.70 8.35 -2.97
C ASP A 165 20.16 9.34 -4.02
N GLY A 166 19.39 10.33 -3.58
CA GLY A 166 18.74 11.31 -4.44
C GLY A 166 17.29 10.97 -4.79
N TRP A 167 16.64 11.88 -5.50
CA TRP A 167 15.24 11.75 -5.89
C TRP A 167 15.07 10.76 -7.05
N GLN A 168 14.14 9.82 -6.87
CA GLN A 168 13.79 8.81 -7.86
C GLN A 168 12.28 8.78 -8.07
N THR A 169 11.85 8.56 -9.32
CA THR A 169 10.44 8.35 -9.64
C THR A 169 9.96 7.05 -9.00
N GLY A 170 8.87 7.13 -8.23
CA GLY A 170 8.14 5.99 -7.71
C GLY A 170 7.03 5.57 -8.68
N TYR A 171 6.11 6.47 -8.99
CA TYR A 171 5.06 6.23 -9.99
C TYR A 171 4.53 7.53 -10.60
N ALA A 172 4.04 7.44 -11.84
CA ALA A 172 3.23 8.49 -12.45
C ALA A 172 1.73 8.22 -12.20
N PHE A 173 0.92 9.27 -12.11
CA PHE A 173 -0.52 9.13 -11.90
C PHE A 173 -1.31 10.29 -12.51
N SER A 174 -2.61 10.04 -12.75
CA SER A 174 -3.59 11.07 -13.10
C SER A 174 -4.47 11.40 -11.87
N LEU A 175 -5.12 12.56 -11.90
CA LEU A 175 -6.07 12.97 -10.85
C LEU A 175 -7.51 12.50 -11.16
N GLU A 176 -7.68 11.65 -12.17
CA GLU A 176 -8.98 11.10 -12.55
C GLU A 176 -9.43 10.11 -11.49
N GLU A 177 -10.68 10.27 -11.03
CA GLU A 177 -11.29 9.34 -10.09
C GLU A 177 -11.54 8.00 -10.77
N ILE A 178 -11.16 6.93 -10.07
CA ILE A 178 -11.47 5.56 -10.45
C ILE A 178 -12.35 4.91 -9.37
N GLY A 179 -13.02 3.82 -9.74
CA GLY A 179 -13.93 3.11 -8.84
C GLY A 179 -13.57 1.64 -8.59
N GLU A 180 -14.48 0.92 -7.94
CA GLU A 180 -14.35 -0.51 -7.67
C GLU A 180 -14.18 -1.35 -8.95
N THR A 181 -14.83 -0.95 -10.05
CA THR A 181 -14.66 -1.60 -11.37
C THR A 181 -13.22 -1.49 -11.87
N ASP A 182 -12.57 -0.34 -11.67
CA ASP A 182 -11.18 -0.15 -12.03
C ASP A 182 -10.24 -0.97 -11.15
N LEU A 183 -10.48 -1.02 -9.83
CA LEU A 183 -9.70 -1.87 -8.92
C LEU A 183 -9.82 -3.35 -9.31
N LYS A 184 -11.03 -3.81 -9.66
CA LYS A 184 -11.26 -5.16 -10.18
C LYS A 184 -10.48 -5.42 -11.48
N ALA A 185 -10.46 -4.45 -12.40
CA ALA A 185 -9.70 -4.55 -13.64
C ALA A 185 -8.18 -4.58 -13.40
N MET A 186 -7.67 -3.79 -12.44
CA MET A 186 -6.27 -3.84 -12.01
C MET A 186 -5.92 -5.21 -11.45
N LYS A 187 -6.74 -5.73 -10.53
CA LYS A 187 -6.58 -7.09 -9.97
C LYS A 187 -6.53 -8.14 -11.07
N GLN A 188 -7.47 -8.11 -12.01
CA GLN A 188 -7.49 -9.05 -13.13
C GLN A 188 -6.23 -8.96 -13.99
N THR A 189 -5.81 -7.73 -14.33
CA THR A 189 -4.57 -7.50 -15.10
C THR A 189 -3.36 -8.08 -14.36
N ILE A 190 -3.25 -7.87 -13.05
CA ILE A 190 -2.16 -8.41 -12.24
C ILE A 190 -2.20 -9.94 -12.15
N PHE A 191 -3.39 -10.55 -12.09
CA PHE A 191 -3.56 -12.00 -12.07
C PHE A 191 -3.11 -12.64 -13.40
N GLU A 192 -3.49 -12.05 -14.53
CA GLU A 192 -3.45 -12.71 -15.84
C GLU A 192 -2.26 -12.28 -16.70
N HIS A 193 -1.85 -11.01 -16.64
CA HIS A 193 -0.91 -10.46 -17.60
C HIS A 193 0.48 -11.10 -17.46
N GLU A 194 1.09 -11.47 -18.59
CA GLU A 194 2.37 -12.20 -18.60
C GLU A 194 3.52 -11.40 -17.97
N ARG A 195 3.55 -10.08 -18.20
CA ARG A 195 4.51 -9.14 -17.59
C ARG A 195 4.24 -8.82 -16.11
N SER A 196 3.16 -9.32 -15.50
CA SER A 196 2.90 -9.03 -14.08
C SER A 196 4.01 -9.63 -13.21
N PRO A 197 4.65 -8.84 -12.32
CA PRO A 197 5.66 -9.37 -11.42
C PRO A 197 5.03 -10.19 -10.26
N PHE A 198 3.74 -9.95 -9.97
CA PHE A 198 3.07 -10.51 -8.79
C PHE A 198 2.38 -11.86 -9.03
N ASN A 199 2.34 -12.38 -10.25
CA ASN A 199 1.77 -13.71 -10.56
C ASN A 199 2.84 -14.78 -10.84
N LYS A 200 4.09 -14.55 -10.42
CA LYS A 200 5.23 -15.46 -10.70
C LYS A 200 5.74 -16.23 -9.50
N ARG A 201 5.97 -15.54 -8.38
CA ARG A 201 6.63 -16.09 -7.18
C ARG A 201 6.05 -15.46 -5.91
N LEU A 202 6.05 -16.20 -4.81
CA LEU A 202 5.55 -15.70 -3.54
C LEU A 202 6.41 -14.54 -3.03
N LEU A 203 5.74 -13.48 -2.61
CA LEU A 203 6.32 -12.28 -2.03
C LEU A 203 5.38 -11.75 -0.95
N ALA A 204 5.95 -11.45 0.21
CA ALA A 204 5.33 -10.59 1.21
C ALA A 204 6.35 -9.59 1.75
N SER A 205 5.90 -8.39 2.08
CA SER A 205 6.71 -7.36 2.73
C SER A 205 5.87 -6.52 3.66
N LYS A 206 6.44 -6.08 4.79
CA LYS A 206 5.74 -5.30 5.81
C LYS A 206 6.70 -4.35 6.50
N ARG A 207 6.25 -3.13 6.78
CA ARG A 207 6.97 -2.22 7.67
C ARG A 207 6.77 -2.69 9.11
N THR A 208 7.75 -2.42 9.97
CA THR A 208 7.62 -2.64 11.42
C THR A 208 8.04 -1.37 12.16
N PRO A 209 7.70 -1.22 13.45
CA PRO A 209 8.20 -0.09 14.23
C PRO A 209 9.73 -0.01 14.24
N GLU A 210 10.42 -1.15 14.12
CA GLU A 210 11.89 -1.28 14.15
C GLU A 210 12.53 -1.36 12.76
N GLY A 211 11.77 -1.33 11.66
CA GLY A 211 12.31 -1.41 10.30
C GLY A 211 11.34 -2.01 9.29
N HIS A 212 11.72 -3.13 8.66
CA HIS A 212 10.86 -3.87 7.74
C HIS A 212 11.26 -5.34 7.60
N MET A 213 10.32 -6.13 7.08
CA MET A 213 10.51 -7.54 6.77
C MET A 213 10.15 -7.82 5.31
N VAL A 214 10.87 -8.75 4.69
CA VAL A 214 10.59 -9.29 3.36
C VAL A 214 10.61 -10.80 3.44
N LEU A 215 9.57 -11.43 2.94
CA LEU A 215 9.44 -12.88 2.82
C LEU A 215 9.33 -13.22 1.33
N SER A 216 10.27 -14.04 0.86
CA SER A 216 10.28 -14.63 -0.47
C SER A 216 10.13 -16.14 -0.35
N GLU A 217 9.98 -16.85 -1.47
CA GLU A 217 9.84 -18.32 -1.50
C GLU A 217 10.91 -19.10 -0.74
N ARG A 218 12.10 -18.52 -0.53
CA ARG A 218 13.26 -19.21 0.07
C ARG A 218 13.98 -18.44 1.15
N ASN A 219 13.56 -17.22 1.45
CA ASN A 219 14.26 -16.40 2.42
C ASN A 219 13.29 -15.49 3.16
N VAL A 220 13.52 -15.33 4.46
CA VAL A 220 13.05 -14.21 5.25
C VAL A 220 14.20 -13.24 5.46
N THR A 221 13.94 -11.95 5.29
CA THR A 221 14.89 -10.86 5.53
C THR A 221 14.27 -9.88 6.51
N ILE A 222 14.96 -9.61 7.61
CA ILE A 222 14.58 -8.65 8.64
C ILE A 222 15.61 -7.53 8.60
N GLN A 223 15.17 -6.34 8.21
CA GLN A 223 15.99 -5.13 8.23
C GLN A 223 15.55 -4.28 9.40
N LYS A 224 16.44 -4.07 10.38
CA LYS A 224 16.26 -3.10 11.46
C LYS A 224 16.64 -1.69 10.98
N HIS A 225 16.17 -0.64 11.63
CA HIS A 225 16.55 0.75 11.30
C HIS A 225 18.06 0.95 11.39
N ASP A 226 18.65 0.42 12.46
CA ASP A 226 20.08 0.42 12.71
C ASP A 226 20.60 -1.01 12.73
N GLY A 227 21.51 -1.33 11.81
CA GLY A 227 22.19 -2.62 11.77
C GLY A 227 22.07 -3.35 10.44
N PRO A 228 22.82 -4.45 10.28
CA PRO A 228 22.80 -5.25 9.07
C PRO A 228 21.44 -5.94 8.90
N ALA A 229 21.05 -6.17 7.64
CA ALA A 229 19.95 -7.07 7.32
C ALA A 229 20.26 -8.47 7.85
N GLU A 230 19.34 -9.05 8.61
CA GLU A 230 19.37 -10.46 8.99
C GLU A 230 18.59 -11.24 7.93
N LYS A 231 19.26 -12.19 7.27
CA LYS A 231 18.66 -13.02 6.22
C LYS A 231 18.79 -14.49 6.60
N SER A 232 17.65 -15.18 6.62
CA SER A 232 17.57 -16.61 6.91
C SER A 232 16.91 -17.33 5.74
N GLU A 233 17.43 -18.49 5.38
CA GLU A 233 16.81 -19.37 4.40
C GLU A 233 15.59 -20.06 5.01
N ILE A 234 14.58 -20.29 4.17
CA ILE A 234 13.41 -21.10 4.50
C ILE A 234 13.12 -22.06 3.35
N ASP A 235 12.47 -23.18 3.65
CA ASP A 235 11.86 -24.01 2.63
C ASP A 235 10.54 -23.41 2.15
N ARG A 236 10.17 -23.69 0.90
CA ARG A 236 8.90 -23.20 0.34
C ARG A 236 7.69 -23.67 1.17
N SER A 237 7.76 -24.85 1.77
CA SER A 237 6.70 -25.39 2.64
C SER A 237 6.50 -24.58 3.92
N GLU A 238 7.52 -23.84 4.37
CA GLU A 238 7.49 -23.02 5.59
C GLU A 238 6.94 -21.62 5.33
N PHE A 239 6.70 -21.24 4.06
CA PHE A 239 6.29 -19.89 3.70
C PHE A 239 5.02 -19.45 4.44
N GLU A 240 3.99 -20.30 4.48
CA GLU A 240 2.71 -19.94 5.08
C GLU A 240 2.82 -19.79 6.61
N GLU A 241 3.54 -20.69 7.27
CA GLU A 241 3.81 -20.60 8.71
C GLU A 241 4.64 -19.36 9.06
N THR A 242 5.67 -19.08 8.26
CA THR A 242 6.52 -17.89 8.41
C THR A 242 5.71 -16.61 8.19
N PHE A 243 4.83 -16.61 7.19
CA PHE A 243 3.92 -15.48 6.94
C PHE A 243 3.01 -15.24 8.14
N ILE A 244 2.33 -16.27 8.64
CA ILE A 244 1.42 -16.14 9.79
C ILE A 244 2.18 -15.64 11.02
N THR A 245 3.37 -16.19 11.28
CA THR A 245 4.15 -15.87 12.49
C THR A 245 4.70 -14.44 12.50
N HIS A 246 5.13 -13.93 11.35
CA HIS A 246 5.83 -12.64 11.30
C HIS A 246 4.99 -11.51 10.70
N PHE A 247 4.04 -11.83 9.82
CA PHE A 247 3.29 -10.83 9.05
C PHE A 247 1.88 -10.61 9.61
N MET A 248 1.27 -11.57 10.29
CA MET A 248 -0.06 -11.46 10.92
C MET A 248 0.02 -11.27 12.44
#